data_AF-A0A1A0W544-F1
#
_entry.id   AF-A0A1A0W544-F1
#
_cell.length_a   1.000
_cell.length_b   1.000
_cell.length_c   1.000
_cell.angle_alpha   90.00
_cell.angle_beta   90.00
_cell.angle_gamma   90.00
#
_symmetry.space_group_name_H-M   'P 1'
#
loop_
_entity.id
_entity.type
_entity.pdbx_description
1 polymer ?
#
loop_
_entity_poly.entity_id
_entity_poly.type
_entity_poly.pdbx_seq_one_letter_code
_entity_poly.pdbx_strand_id
1 'polypeptide(L)'
;MTTEPKTINEASTAELLGQLQQQTTRLVRDELRLAQREFQESARHAGLGAGLISAAGLLAVLGLMTVVAAAVAAIALALPVWAAALIVAAVLFLGAGVAALVSRSQAKQVPPPASQSVDSVKQDLDELKEARHGHR
;
A
#
# COMPACT_ATOMS: atom_id res chain seq x y z
N MET A 1 -53.05 -25.03 -52.41
CA MET A 1 -52.27 -23.79 -52.19
C MET A 1 -51.79 -23.84 -50.74
N THR A 2 -50.53 -24.22 -50.53
CA THR A 2 -49.86 -24.32 -49.23
C THR A 2 -49.24 -22.97 -48.89
N THR A 3 -49.50 -22.43 -47.69
CA THR A 3 -48.71 -21.32 -47.14
C THR A 3 -48.43 -21.57 -45.67
N GLU A 4 -47.14 -21.48 -45.33
CA GLU A 4 -46.42 -21.90 -44.13
C GLU A 4 -46.82 -21.22 -42.80
N PRO A 5 -46.54 -21.87 -41.65
CA PRO A 5 -46.62 -21.25 -40.33
C PRO A 5 -45.35 -20.43 -40.03
N LYS A 6 -45.51 -19.14 -39.73
CA LYS A 6 -44.43 -18.22 -39.33
C LYS A 6 -43.97 -18.51 -37.89
N THR A 7 -42.67 -18.72 -37.72
CA THR A 7 -41.98 -19.15 -36.49
C THR A 7 -42.11 -18.15 -35.33
N ILE A 8 -42.89 -18.49 -34.31
CA ILE A 8 -43.05 -17.68 -33.06
C ILE A 8 -41.93 -17.99 -32.03
N ASN A 9 -41.17 -19.08 -32.22
CA ASN A 9 -40.23 -19.59 -31.21
C ASN A 9 -38.84 -18.91 -31.25
N GLU A 10 -38.36 -18.54 -32.45
CA GLU A 10 -37.03 -17.94 -32.64
C GLU A 10 -36.95 -16.49 -32.12
N ALA A 11 -38.06 -15.74 -32.19
CA ALA A 11 -38.15 -14.39 -31.64
C ALA A 11 -37.98 -14.38 -30.10
N SER A 12 -38.53 -15.37 -29.38
CA SER A 12 -38.50 -15.41 -27.92
C SER A 12 -37.10 -15.73 -27.34
N THR A 13 -36.34 -16.60 -28.01
CA THR A 13 -35.00 -16.99 -27.56
C THR A 13 -34.00 -15.87 -27.80
N ALA A 14 -34.11 -15.17 -28.93
CA ALA A 14 -33.34 -13.96 -29.22
C ALA A 14 -33.65 -12.82 -28.22
N GLU A 15 -34.91 -12.69 -27.81
CA GLU A 15 -35.35 -11.66 -26.85
C GLU A 15 -34.85 -11.94 -25.43
N LEU A 16 -34.85 -13.20 -24.97
CA LEU A 16 -34.27 -13.59 -23.68
C LEU A 16 -32.74 -13.42 -23.64
N LEU A 17 -32.05 -13.75 -24.75
CA LEU A 17 -30.61 -13.51 -24.86
C LEU A 17 -30.29 -12.01 -24.83
N GLY A 18 -31.10 -11.19 -25.50
CA GLY A 18 -31.03 -9.73 -25.42
C GLY A 18 -31.18 -9.22 -24.00
N GLN A 19 -32.17 -9.72 -23.25
CA GLN A 19 -32.41 -9.32 -21.86
C GLN A 19 -31.27 -9.76 -20.92
N LEU A 20 -30.74 -10.99 -21.07
CA LEU A 20 -29.61 -11.49 -20.28
C LEU A 20 -28.33 -10.68 -20.54
N GLN A 21 -28.03 -10.34 -21.79
CA GLN A 21 -26.91 -9.45 -22.14
C GLN A 21 -27.07 -8.06 -21.51
N GLN A 22 -28.29 -7.53 -21.53
CA GLN A 22 -28.61 -6.23 -20.93
C GLN A 22 -28.50 -6.25 -19.40
N GLN A 23 -28.94 -7.33 -18.75
CA GLN A 23 -28.81 -7.53 -17.31
C GLN A 23 -27.36 -7.72 -16.88
N THR A 24 -26.59 -8.52 -17.63
CA THR A 24 -25.16 -8.73 -17.37
C THR A 24 -24.38 -7.42 -17.49
N THR A 25 -24.68 -6.62 -18.52
CA THR A 25 -24.09 -5.30 -18.71
C THR A 25 -24.42 -4.35 -17.55
N ARG A 26 -25.67 -4.39 -17.05
CA ARG A 26 -26.09 -3.60 -15.88
C ARG A 26 -25.35 -4.03 -14.61
N LEU A 27 -25.27 -5.34 -14.36
CA LEU A 27 -24.58 -5.90 -13.19
C LEU A 27 -23.10 -5.51 -13.16
N VAL A 28 -22.39 -5.68 -14.28
CA VAL A 28 -20.97 -5.28 -14.39
C VAL A 28 -20.81 -3.79 -14.09
N ARG A 29 -21.70 -2.94 -14.61
CA ARG A 29 -21.64 -1.50 -14.37
C ARG A 29 -21.91 -1.14 -12.90
N ASP A 30 -22.76 -1.89 -12.22
CA ASP A 30 -23.08 -1.67 -10.82
C ASP A 30 -21.96 -2.17 -9.89
N GLU A 31 -21.33 -3.31 -10.19
CA GLU A 31 -20.11 -3.78 -9.50
C GLU A 31 -18.95 -2.78 -9.65
N LEU A 32 -18.75 -2.23 -10.85
CA LEU A 32 -17.75 -1.19 -11.06
C LEU A 32 -18.04 0.08 -10.24
N ARG A 33 -19.32 0.48 -10.12
CA ARG A 33 -19.71 1.62 -9.29
C ARG A 33 -19.51 1.33 -7.80
N LEU A 34 -19.77 0.11 -7.37
CA LEU A 34 -19.55 -0.32 -5.99
C LEU A 34 -18.06 -0.32 -5.66
N ALA A 35 -17.24 -0.97 -6.49
CA ALA A 35 -15.78 -0.98 -6.35
C ALA A 35 -15.21 0.44 -6.37
N GLN A 36 -15.74 1.33 -7.21
CA GLN A 36 -15.31 2.74 -7.23
C GLN A 36 -15.63 3.47 -5.92
N ARG A 37 -16.79 3.20 -5.30
CA ARG A 37 -17.16 3.77 -4.00
C ARG A 37 -16.27 3.25 -2.89
N GLU A 38 -16.07 1.93 -2.82
CA GLU A 38 -15.22 1.30 -1.81
C GLU A 38 -13.75 1.75 -1.96
N PHE A 39 -13.27 1.89 -3.20
CA PHE A 39 -11.95 2.45 -3.47
C PHE A 39 -11.85 3.91 -3.03
N GLN A 40 -12.85 4.76 -3.31
CA GLN A 40 -12.85 6.15 -2.84
C GLN A 40 -12.86 6.24 -1.32
N GLU A 41 -13.64 5.41 -0.64
CA GLU A 41 -13.72 5.37 0.81
C GLU A 41 -12.39 4.89 1.42
N SER A 42 -11.80 3.83 0.86
CA SER A 42 -10.49 3.33 1.23
C SER A 42 -9.40 4.38 0.99
N ALA A 43 -9.40 5.04 -0.17
CA ALA A 43 -8.45 6.08 -0.52
C ALA A 43 -8.57 7.31 0.38
N ARG A 44 -9.80 7.68 0.78
CA ARG A 44 -10.04 8.80 1.71
C ARG A 44 -9.51 8.46 3.10
N HIS A 45 -9.79 7.28 3.63
CA HIS A 45 -9.29 6.85 4.94
C HIS A 45 -7.77 6.73 4.94
N ALA A 46 -7.20 6.09 3.91
CA ALA A 46 -5.75 6.01 3.74
C ALA A 46 -5.11 7.39 3.59
N GLY A 47 -5.73 8.30 2.82
CA GLY A 47 -5.25 9.66 2.60
C GLY A 47 -5.27 10.52 3.87
N LEU A 48 -6.34 10.45 4.66
CA LEU A 48 -6.42 11.12 5.95
C LEU A 48 -5.42 10.54 6.95
N GLY A 49 -5.30 9.22 7.02
CA GLY A 49 -4.33 8.54 7.88
C GLY A 49 -2.89 8.92 7.53
N ALA A 50 -2.53 8.82 6.25
CA ALA A 50 -1.20 9.23 5.75
C ALA A 50 -0.94 10.72 5.96
N GLY A 51 -1.95 11.57 5.75
CA GLY A 51 -1.87 13.01 5.99
C GLY A 51 -1.59 13.35 7.45
N LEU A 52 -2.34 12.74 8.38
CA LEU A 52 -2.15 12.96 9.82
C LEU A 52 -0.81 12.44 10.32
N ILE A 53 -0.38 11.25 9.88
CA ILE A 53 0.94 10.70 10.25
C ILE A 53 2.06 11.60 9.71
N SER A 54 1.93 12.09 8.48
CA SER A 54 2.90 13.01 7.88
C SER A 54 2.96 14.33 8.65
N ALA A 55 1.81 14.90 9.00
CA ALA A 55 1.74 16.13 9.79
C ALA A 55 2.32 15.96 11.19
N ALA A 56 1.97 14.87 11.89
CA ALA A 56 2.53 14.53 13.20
C ALA A 56 4.05 14.33 13.12
N GLY A 57 4.54 13.64 12.10
CA GLY A 57 5.97 13.47 11.85
C GLY A 57 6.70 14.80 11.64
N LEU A 58 6.13 15.70 10.80
CA LEU A 58 6.70 17.03 10.59
C LEU A 58 6.73 17.86 11.87
N LEU A 59 5.63 17.87 12.63
CA LEU A 59 5.56 18.56 13.92
C LEU A 59 6.56 18.01 14.93
N ALA A 60 6.74 16.68 14.98
CA ALA A 60 7.75 16.05 15.83
C ALA A 60 9.17 16.46 15.44
N VAL A 61 9.48 16.55 14.14
CA VAL A 61 10.79 17.04 13.65
C VAL A 61 11.01 18.49 14.05
N LEU A 62 10.02 19.37 13.84
CA LEU A 62 10.12 20.78 14.22
C LEU A 62 10.27 20.96 15.73
N GLY A 63 9.50 20.20 16.53
CA GLY A 63 9.61 20.17 17.97
C GLY A 63 11.00 19.74 18.44
N LEU A 64 11.55 18.67 17.86
CA LEU A 64 12.90 18.20 18.16
C LEU A 64 13.96 19.26 17.82
N MET A 65 13.88 19.90 16.64
CA MET A 65 14.79 20.99 16.27
C MET A 65 14.72 22.17 17.26
N THR A 66 13.52 22.49 17.74
CA THR A 66 13.31 23.55 18.74
C THR A 66 13.94 23.17 20.09
N VAL A 67 13.79 21.92 20.53
CA VAL A 67 14.43 21.40 21.75
C VAL A 67 15.96 21.42 21.64
N VAL A 68 16.51 21.01 20.48
CA VAL A 68 17.94 21.08 20.21
C VAL A 68 18.44 22.53 20.28
N ALA A 69 17.74 23.47 19.64
CA ALA A 69 18.08 24.88 19.72
C ALA A 69 18.02 25.42 21.16
N ALA A 70 17.01 25.03 21.94
CA ALA A 70 16.90 25.40 23.35
C ALA A 70 18.05 24.84 24.20
N ALA A 71 18.46 23.59 23.96
CA ALA A 71 19.60 22.99 24.64
C ALA A 71 20.91 23.73 24.32
N VAL A 72 21.14 24.05 23.04
CA VAL A 72 22.30 24.86 22.62
C VAL A 72 22.27 26.24 23.29
N ALA A 73 21.11 26.92 23.29
CA ALA A 73 20.96 28.23 23.91
C ALA A 73 21.20 28.19 25.43
N ALA A 74 20.70 27.17 26.12
CA ALA A 74 20.90 26.98 27.55
C ALA A 74 22.38 26.77 27.90
N ILE A 75 23.08 25.93 27.15
CA ILE A 75 24.52 25.69 27.34
C ILE A 75 25.33 26.94 26.96
N ALA A 76 24.89 27.67 25.94
CA ALA A 76 25.55 28.91 25.50
C ALA A 76 25.54 30.03 26.56
N LEU A 77 24.75 29.90 27.64
CA LEU A 77 24.85 30.79 28.80
C LEU A 77 26.17 30.65 29.55
N ALA A 78 26.85 29.51 29.44
CA ALA A 78 28.11 29.22 30.15
C ALA A 78 29.34 29.18 29.24
N LEU A 79 29.17 28.99 27.92
CA LEU A 79 30.26 28.86 26.96
C LEU A 79 29.87 29.39 25.57
N PRO A 80 30.82 29.66 24.66
CA PRO A 80 30.51 30.18 23.33
C PRO A 80 29.56 29.26 22.54
N VAL A 81 28.67 29.87 21.76
CA VAL A 81 27.64 29.17 20.95
C VAL A 81 28.21 28.02 20.12
N TRP A 82 29.39 28.19 19.52
CA TRP A 82 30.00 27.14 18.70
C TRP A 82 30.35 25.88 19.51
N ALA A 83 30.86 26.04 20.74
CA ALA A 83 31.20 24.92 21.60
C ALA A 83 29.93 24.23 22.14
N ALA A 84 28.88 25.01 22.44
CA ALA A 84 27.59 24.47 22.88
C ALA A 84 26.96 23.62 21.78
N ALA A 85 26.97 24.11 20.53
CA ALA A 85 26.47 23.39 19.38
C ALA A 85 27.24 22.07 19.15
N LEU A 86 28.57 22.08 19.27
CA LEU A 86 29.39 20.86 19.12
C LEU A 86 29.09 19.81 20.19
N ILE A 87 28.88 20.23 21.45
CA ILE A 87 28.54 19.31 22.55
C ILE A 87 27.19 18.65 22.27
N VAL A 88 26.17 19.44 21.94
CA VAL A 88 24.83 18.90 21.64
C VAL A 88 24.88 17.98 20.42
N ALA A 89 25.60 18.37 19.36
CA ALA A 89 25.79 17.54 18.18
C ALA A 89 26.46 16.19 18.51
N ALA A 90 27.52 16.21 19.32
CA ALA A 90 28.21 14.98 19.74
C ALA A 90 27.28 14.01 20.48
N VAL A 91 26.48 14.52 21.42
CA VAL A 91 25.50 13.71 22.16
C VAL A 91 24.46 13.10 21.21
N LEU A 92 23.92 13.91 20.28
CA LEU A 92 22.94 13.43 19.29
C LEU A 92 23.53 12.37 18.36
N PHE A 93 24.77 12.55 17.87
CA PHE A 93 25.43 11.57 17.01
C PHE A 93 25.76 10.27 17.73
N LEU A 94 26.15 10.32 19.00
CA LEU A 94 26.34 9.13 19.81
C LEU A 94 25.02 8.37 19.98
N GLY A 95 23.94 9.07 20.33
CA GLY A 95 22.61 8.48 20.43
C GLY A 95 22.14 7.87 19.11
N ALA A 96 22.31 8.59 17.99
CA ALA A 96 21.98 8.11 16.65
C ALA A 96 22.82 6.87 16.26
N GLY A 97 24.11 6.85 16.61
CA GLY A 97 24.97 5.70 16.41
C GLY A 97 24.48 4.46 17.16
N VAL A 98 24.14 4.61 18.45
CA VAL A 98 23.57 3.52 19.25
C VAL A 98 22.24 3.04 18.68
N ALA A 99 21.32 3.96 18.37
CA ALA A 99 20.03 3.62 17.78
C ALA A 99 20.18 2.89 16.43
N ALA A 100 21.12 3.32 15.58
CA ALA A 100 21.42 2.67 14.31
C ALA A 100 21.97 1.24 14.50
N LEU A 101 22.84 1.03 15.50
CA LEU A 101 23.36 -0.30 15.83
C LEU A 101 22.26 -1.23 16.35
N VAL A 102 21.40 -0.74 17.25
CA VAL A 102 20.25 -1.50 17.78
C VAL A 102 19.23 -1.81 16.67
N SER A 103 18.93 -0.84 15.81
CA SER A 103 18.01 -1.06 14.68
C SER A 103 18.56 -2.11 13.72
N ARG A 104 19.87 -2.09 13.44
CA ARG A 104 20.54 -3.14 12.66
C ARG A 104 20.47 -4.51 13.33
N SER A 105 20.66 -4.62 14.64
CA SER A 105 20.55 -5.90 15.33
C SER A 105 19.12 -6.44 15.34
N GLN A 106 18.12 -5.56 15.48
CA GLN A 106 16.71 -5.95 15.41
C GLN A 106 16.32 -6.39 13.99
N ALA A 107 16.73 -5.64 12.96
CA ALA A 107 16.45 -5.98 11.56
C ALA A 107 17.04 -7.34 11.14
N LYS A 108 18.20 -7.72 11.69
CA LYS A 108 18.81 -9.04 11.47
C LYS A 108 18.05 -10.20 12.12
N GLN A 109 17.25 -9.92 13.16
CA GLN A 109 16.47 -10.91 13.88
C GLN A 109 15.06 -11.10 13.30
N VAL A 110 14.63 -10.23 12.38
CA VAL A 110 13.36 -10.40 11.67
C VAL A 110 13.57 -11.52 10.65
N PRO A 111 12.94 -12.70 10.81
CA PRO A 111 13.00 -13.73 9.78
C PRO A 111 12.44 -13.15 8.48
N PRO A 112 12.99 -13.52 7.31
CA PRO A 112 12.48 -13.02 6.03
C PRO A 112 10.96 -13.23 5.97
N PRO A 113 10.20 -12.30 5.34
CA PRO A 113 8.76 -12.42 5.23
C PRO A 113 8.44 -13.84 4.75
N ALA A 114 7.63 -14.54 5.55
CA ALA A 114 7.49 -15.99 5.55
C ALA A 114 7.66 -16.55 4.14
N SER A 115 8.73 -17.31 3.94
CA SER A 115 9.10 -17.85 2.64
C SER A 115 7.97 -18.64 2.00
N GLN A 116 6.97 -19.07 2.77
CA GLN A 116 5.73 -19.68 2.28
C GLN A 116 5.07 -18.91 1.12
N SER A 117 5.05 -17.57 1.11
CA SER A 117 4.43 -16.82 0.02
C SER A 117 5.30 -16.69 -1.23
N VAL A 118 6.63 -16.77 -1.10
CA VAL A 118 7.55 -16.77 -2.25
C VAL A 118 7.82 -18.18 -2.76
N ASP A 119 7.76 -19.18 -1.88
CA ASP A 119 7.92 -20.59 -2.19
C ASP A 119 6.67 -21.12 -2.88
N SER A 120 5.45 -20.71 -2.47
CA SER A 120 4.22 -21.05 -3.18
C SER A 120 4.19 -20.47 -4.59
N VAL A 121 4.63 -19.21 -4.77
CA VAL A 121 4.69 -18.56 -6.10
C VAL A 121 5.74 -19.22 -7.00
N LYS A 122 6.86 -19.71 -6.44
CA LYS A 122 7.86 -20.49 -7.20
C LYS A 122 7.31 -21.85 -7.62
N GLN A 123 6.59 -22.52 -6.72
CA GLN A 123 6.00 -23.82 -6.98
C GLN A 123 4.93 -23.74 -8.09
N ASP A 124 4.08 -22.71 -8.03
CA ASP A 124 3.08 -22.42 -9.07
C ASP A 124 3.74 -22.14 -10.44
N LEU A 125 4.86 -21.41 -10.45
CA LEU A 125 5.62 -21.10 -11.67
C LEU A 125 6.30 -22.33 -12.27
N ASP A 126 6.82 -23.23 -11.45
CA ASP A 126 7.46 -24.46 -11.89
C ASP A 126 6.42 -25.45 -12.47
N GLU A 127 5.25 -25.59 -11.83
CA GLU A 127 4.14 -26.40 -12.37
C GLU A 127 3.64 -25.89 -13.72
N LEU A 128 3.51 -24.56 -13.87
CA LEU A 128 3.15 -23.92 -15.15
C LEU A 128 4.20 -24.14 -16.25
N LYS A 129 5.48 -24.21 -15.88
CA LYS A 129 6.60 -24.42 -16.81
C LYS A 129 6.69 -25.87 -17.26
N GLU A 130 6.42 -26.81 -16.34
CA GLU A 130 6.37 -28.24 -16.62
C GLU A 130 5.15 -28.59 -17.49
N ALA A 131 3.98 -28.00 -17.20
CA ALA A 131 2.78 -28.13 -18.03
C ALA A 131 2.98 -27.61 -19.48
N ARG A 132 3.82 -26.58 -19.66
CA ARG A 132 4.18 -26.04 -20.98
C ARG A 132 5.22 -26.90 -21.72
N HIS A 133 6.05 -27.65 -21.00
CA HIS A 133 7.08 -28.51 -21.60
C HIS A 133 6.59 -29.94 -21.89
N GLY A 134 5.50 -30.41 -21.25
CA GLY A 134 4.88 -31.71 -21.53
C GLY A 134 4.02 -31.81 -22.81
N HIS A 135 4.01 -30.78 -23.66
CA HIS A 135 3.18 -30.71 -24.88
C HIS A 135 4.01 -30.67 -26.19
N ARG A 136 5.18 -31.32 -26.23
CA ARG A 136 5.94 -31.58 -27.47
C ARG A 136 6.33 -33.04 -27.62
#